data_AF-A0A2K2UET2-F1
#
_entry.id   AF-A0A2K2UET2-F1
#
_cell.length_a   1.000
_cell.length_b   1.000
_cell.length_c   1.000
_cell.angle_alpha   90.00
_cell.angle_beta   90.00
_cell.angle_gamma   90.00
#
_symmetry.space_group_name_H-M   'P 1'
#
loop_
_entity.id
_entity.type
_entity.pdbx_description
1 polymer ?
#
loop_
_entity_poly.entity_id
_entity_poly.type
_entity_poly.pdbx_seq_one_letter_code
_entity_poly.pdbx_strand_id
1 'polypeptide(L)' 'MNSAYTGEYEHLMTMIKQAAARIFELADTEEEVCTFEQSIYHEIMYQAAIAQSEQVKPPSGWDPLGR' A
#
# COMPACT_ATOMS: atom_id res chain seq x y z
N MET A 1 9.09 -17.12 13.66
CA MET A 1 8.05 -16.39 12.89
C MET A 1 6.98 -17.39 12.52
N ASN A 2 5.71 -17.11 12.84
CA ASN A 2 4.62 -18.07 12.70
C ASN A 2 4.32 -18.33 11.21
N SER A 3 4.35 -19.60 10.79
CA SER A 3 4.17 -20.05 9.40
C SER A 3 2.86 -19.60 8.74
N ALA A 4 1.84 -19.25 9.54
CA ALA A 4 0.55 -18.77 9.04
C ALA A 4 0.61 -17.33 8.47
N TYR A 5 1.46 -16.46 9.05
CA TYR A 5 1.63 -15.09 8.54
C TYR A 5 2.31 -15.07 7.18
N THR A 6 3.18 -16.04 6.90
CA THR A 6 3.89 -16.15 5.63
C THR A 6 2.93 -16.46 4.48
N GLY A 7 1.98 -17.39 4.66
CA GLY A 7 1.04 -17.76 3.61
C GLY A 7 0.01 -16.67 3.27
N GLU A 8 -0.52 -15.98 4.28
CA GLU A 8 -1.44 -14.87 4.06
C GLU A 8 -0.73 -13.68 3.41
N TYR A 9 0.47 -13.33 3.89
CA TYR A 9 1.31 -12.31 3.26
C TYR A 9 1.63 -12.62 1.80
N GLU A 10 2.03 -13.86 1.49
CA GLU A 10 2.33 -14.28 0.11
C GLU A 10 1.10 -14.22 -0.79
N HIS A 11 -0.08 -14.59 -0.27
CA HIS A 11 -1.34 -14.49 -0.99
C HIS A 11 -1.70 -13.02 -1.31
N LEU A 12 -1.64 -12.14 -0.32
CA LEU A 12 -1.90 -10.71 -0.50
C LEU A 12 -0.89 -10.07 -1.45
N MET A 13 0.39 -10.42 -1.33
CA MET A 13 1.43 -9.96 -2.25
C MET A 13 1.20 -10.45 -3.68
N THR A 14 0.67 -11.66 -3.86
CA THR A 14 0.26 -12.18 -5.16
C THR A 14 -0.87 -11.35 -5.76
N MET A 15 -1.87 -10.99 -4.95
CA MET A 15 -2.97 -10.13 -5.40
C MET A 15 -2.49 -8.74 -5.83
N ILE A 16 -1.58 -8.12 -5.06
CA ILE A 16 -0.98 -6.82 -5.41
C ILE A 16 -0.28 -6.91 -6.77
N LYS A 17 0.55 -7.94 -6.97
CA LYS A 17 1.26 -8.15 -8.25
C LYS A 17 0.30 -8.32 -9.42
N GLN A 18 -0.75 -9.12 -9.27
CA GLN A 18 -1.75 -9.34 -10.31
C GLN A 18 -2.54 -8.06 -10.63
N ALA A 19 -2.90 -7.27 -9.62
CA ALA A 19 -3.59 -6.00 -9.83
C ALA A 19 -2.69 -4.97 -10.54
N ALA A 20 -1.44 -4.83 -10.09
CA ALA A 20 -0.46 -3.93 -10.72
C ALA A 20 -0.21 -4.30 -12.19
N ALA A 21 -0.08 -5.59 -12.51
CA ALA A 21 0.07 -6.06 -13.89
C ALA A 21 -1.12 -5.61 -14.77
N ARG A 22 -2.36 -5.78 -14.29
CA ARG A 22 -3.57 -5.34 -15.01
C ARG A 22 -3.67 -3.83 -15.18
N ILE A 23 -3.11 -3.05 -14.24
CA ILE A 23 -3.03 -1.59 -14.38
C ILE A 23 -2.05 -1.22 -15.48
N PHE A 24 -0.88 -1.86 -15.53
CA PHE A 24 0.11 -1.60 -16.57
C PHE A 24 -0.32 -2.06 -17.96
N GLU A 25 -1.24 -3.03 -18.08
CA GLU A 25 -1.89 -3.37 -19.36
C GLU A 25 -2.73 -2.20 -19.95
N LEU A 26 -3.04 -1.16 -19.16
CA LEU A 26 -3.75 0.04 -19.62
C LEU A 26 -2.81 1.11 -20.22
N ALA A 27 -1.49 0.94 -20.11
CA ALA A 27 -0.52 1.90 -20.63
C ALA A 27 -0.12 1.52 -22.06
N ASP A 28 -0.18 2.48 -22.98
CA ASP A 28 0.30 2.32 -24.35
C ASP A 28 1.75 2.80 -24.51
N THR A 29 2.26 3.56 -23.52
CA THR A 29 3.58 4.20 -23.55
C THR A 29 4.38 3.99 -22.27
N GLU A 30 5.70 4.14 -22.35
CA GLU A 30 6.59 4.13 -21.19
C GLU A 30 6.24 5.24 -20.18
N GLU A 31 5.87 6.43 -20.66
CA GLU A 31 5.49 7.56 -19.82
C GLU A 31 4.24 7.26 -18.97
N GLU A 32 3.25 6.58 -19.56
CA GLU A 32 2.06 6.13 -18.85
C GLU A 32 2.40 5.03 -17.83
N VAL A 33 3.30 4.10 -18.16
CA VAL A 33 3.81 3.12 -17.19
C VAL A 33 4.45 3.82 -15.99
N CYS A 34 5.31 4.82 -16.21
CA CYS A 34 5.93 5.60 -15.14
C CYS A 34 4.88 6.35 -14.29
N THR A 35 3.85 6.90 -14.94
CA THR A 35 2.74 7.59 -14.25
C THR A 35 1.94 6.62 -13.36
N PHE A 36 1.66 5.42 -13.86
CA PHE A 36 0.95 4.39 -13.10
C PHE A 36 1.81 3.83 -11.96
N GLU A 37 3.12 3.65 -12.20
CA GLU A 37 4.07 3.23 -11.17
C GLU A 37 4.08 4.21 -10.00
N GLN A 38 4.22 5.52 -10.28
CA GLN A 38 4.20 6.55 -9.26
C GLN A 38 2.87 6.58 -8.49
N SER A 39 1.75 6.40 -9.20
CA SER A 39 0.43 6.37 -8.57
C SER A 39 0.28 5.18 -7.62
N ILE A 40 0.69 3.98 -8.05
CA ILE A 40 0.68 2.77 -7.20
C ILE A 40 1.60 2.96 -5.99
N TYR A 41 2.80 3.50 -6.20
CA TYR A 41 3.75 3.78 -5.12
C TYR A 41 3.16 4.72 -4.07
N HIS A 42 2.53 5.81 -4.49
CA HIS A 42 1.89 6.77 -3.58
C HIS A 42 0.78 6.13 -2.74
N GLU A 43 -0.06 5.28 -3.34
CA GLU A 43 -1.12 4.61 -2.58
C GLU A 43 -0.58 3.61 -1.57
N ILE A 44 0.45 2.84 -1.93
CA ILE A 44 1.12 1.93 -0.99
C ILE A 44 1.75 2.72 0.16
N MET A 45 2.44 3.82 -0.14
CA MET A 45 2.98 4.70 0.91
C MET A 45 1.89 5.23 1.83
N TYR A 46 0.76 5.68 1.28
CA TYR A 46 -0.34 6.23 2.06
C TYR A 46 -0.93 5.19 3.02
N GLN A 47 -1.15 3.96 2.54
CA GLN A 47 -1.60 2.85 3.40
C GLN A 47 -0.58 2.51 4.48
N ALA A 48 0.71 2.51 4.14
CA ALA A 48 1.78 2.30 5.12
C ALA A 48 1.78 3.39 6.20
N ALA A 49 1.58 4.66 5.82
CA ALA A 49 1.50 5.77 6.75
C ALA A 49 0.30 5.66 7.69
N ILE A 50 -0.88 5.23 7.20
CA ILE A 50 -2.05 4.95 8.05
C ILE A 50 -1.73 3.85 9.06
N ALA A 51 -1.19 2.72 8.58
CA ALA A 51 -0.86 1.59 9.46
C ALA A 51 0.15 1.99 10.53
N GLN A 52 1.19 2.75 10.17
CA GLN A 52 2.16 3.30 11.12
C GLN A 52 1.50 4.24 12.13
N SER A 53 0.62 5.14 11.68
CA SER A 53 -0.13 6.06 12.53
C SER A 53 -0.96 5.31 13.58
N GLU A 54 -1.69 4.26 13.19
CA GLU A 54 -2.49 3.48 14.13
C GLU A 54 -1.64 2.72 15.17
N GLN A 55 -0.38 2.38 14.86
CA GLN A 55 0.53 1.76 15.84
C GLN A 55 1.04 2.75 16.90
N VAL A 56 1.10 4.04 16.59
CA VAL A 56 1.61 5.09 17.50
C VAL A 56 0.51 5.97 18.08
N LYS A 57 -0.75 5.67 17.74
CA LYS A 57 -1.93 6.41 18.18
C LYS A 57 -2.10 6.31 19.70
N PRO A 58 -2.27 7.44 20.41
CA PRO A 58 -2.55 7.42 21.84
C PRO A 58 -3.87 6.68 22.14
N PRO A 59 -4.03 6.08 23.33
CA PRO A 59 -5.30 5.47 23.75
C PRO A 59 -6.49 6.44 23.72
N SER A 60 -6.24 7.74 23.89
CA SER A 60 -7.23 8.83 23.81
C SER A 60 -7.52 9.29 22.38
N GLY A 61 -6.87 8.70 21.36
CA GLY A 61 -6.91 9.17 19.98
C GLY A 61 -5.96 10.34 19.71
N TRP A 62 -5.96 10.80 18.46
CA TRP A 62 -5.23 12.00 18.04
C TRP A 62 -5.97 13.24 18.50
N ASP A 63 -5.28 14.18 19.15
CA ASP A 63 -5.85 15.51 19.41
C ASP A 63 -6.10 16.21 18.06
N PRO A 64 -7.37 16.50 17.68
CA PRO A 64 -7.69 17.19 16.44
C PRO A 64 -7.08 18.60 16.35
N LEU A 65 -6.70 19.18 17.49
CA LEU A 65 -6.13 20.53 17.60
C LEU A 65 -4.59 20.53 17.73
N GLY A 66 -3.96 19.35 17.76
CA GLY A 66 -2.50 19.18 17.75
C GLY A 66 -1.75 19.87 18.90
N ARG A 67 -2.35 19.97 20.10
CA ARG A 67 -1.73 20.59 21.28
C ARG A 67 -0.99 19.60 22.16
#